data_AF-A0A7Y5U5X7-F1
#
_entry.id   AF-A0A7Y5U5X7-F1
#
_cell.length_a   1.000
_cell.length_b   1.000
_cell.length_c   1.000
_cell.angle_alpha   90.00
_cell.angle_beta   90.00
_cell.angle_gamma   90.00
#
_symmetry.space_group_name_H-M   'P 1'
#
loop_
_entity.id
_entity.type
_entity.pdbx_description
1 polymer ?
#
loop_
_entity_poly.entity_id
_entity_poly.type
_entity_poly.pdbx_seq_one_letter_code
_entity_poly.pdbx_strand_id
1 'polypeptide(L)'
;MTAQAQPGVSVATVLHDLAESRAIDVEVLAGAAGTDRRITNPHPQKTGLALSGFDKYLRDGRVLVFGESEVRFLESLPAADRTAVMRAVCSHPLPCIVIT
;
A
#
# COMPACT_ATOMS: atom_id res chain seq x y z
N MET A 1 -9.32 -19.94 -18.33
CA MET A 1 -8.93 -20.27 -16.94
C MET A 1 -9.56 -19.24 -16.02
N THR A 2 -10.67 -19.57 -15.37
CA THR A 2 -11.30 -18.71 -14.37
C THR A 2 -10.40 -18.66 -13.14
N ALA A 3 -9.77 -17.52 -12.88
CA ALA A 3 -9.04 -17.29 -11.65
C ALA A 3 -10.02 -17.48 -10.47
N GLN A 4 -9.75 -18.44 -9.59
CA GLN A 4 -10.53 -18.59 -8.37
C GLN A 4 -10.31 -17.34 -7.51
N ALA A 5 -11.40 -16.78 -6.98
CA ALA A 5 -11.33 -15.59 -6.13
C ALA A 5 -10.54 -15.90 -4.85
N GLN A 6 -9.34 -15.34 -4.72
CA GLN A 6 -8.54 -15.42 -3.51
C GLN A 6 -9.34 -14.82 -2.34
N PRO A 7 -9.50 -15.52 -1.20
CA PRO A 7 -10.15 -14.97 -0.01
C PRO A 7 -9.47 -13.66 0.43
N GLY A 8 -10.25 -12.65 0.81
CA GLY A 8 -9.80 -11.31 1.19
C GLY A 8 -10.94 -10.29 1.21
N VAL A 9 -10.64 -9.02 1.45
CA VAL A 9 -11.59 -7.89 1.41
C VAL A 9 -11.08 -6.85 0.41
N SER A 10 -11.95 -6.22 -0.38
CA SER A 10 -11.48 -5.18 -1.31
C SER A 10 -11.12 -3.91 -0.57
N VAL A 11 -10.24 -3.10 -1.15
CA VAL A 11 -9.92 -1.76 -0.60
C VAL A 11 -11.19 -0.90 -0.52
N ALA A 12 -12.07 -0.99 -1.51
CA ALA A 12 -13.36 -0.28 -1.50
C ALA A 12 -14.23 -0.62 -0.28
N THR A 13 -14.33 -1.90 0.09
CA THR A 13 -15.08 -2.31 1.28
C THR A 13 -14.44 -1.76 2.55
N VAL A 14 -13.11 -1.84 2.68
CA VAL A 14 -12.42 -1.27 3.86
C VAL A 14 -12.65 0.24 3.97
N LEU A 15 -12.58 0.98 2.86
CA LEU A 15 -12.85 2.43 2.86
C LEU A 15 -14.29 2.75 3.30
N HIS A 16 -15.26 1.96 2.82
CA HIS A 16 -16.66 2.09 3.23
C HIS A 16 -16.84 1.84 4.74
N ASP A 17 -16.30 0.73 5.25
CA ASP A 17 -16.41 0.36 6.67
C ASP A 17 -15.72 1.39 7.58
N LEU A 18 -14.58 1.95 7.17
CA LEU A 18 -13.90 3.02 7.91
C LEU A 18 -14.72 4.31 7.93
N ALA A 19 -15.36 4.68 6.82
CA ALA A 19 -16.24 5.84 6.75
C ALA A 19 -17.49 5.68 7.62
N GLU A 20 -18.10 4.50 7.64
CA GLU A 20 -19.28 4.21 8.48
C GLU A 20 -18.94 4.17 9.97
N SER A 21 -17.87 3.46 10.34
CA SER A 21 -17.45 3.31 11.75
C SER A 21 -16.84 4.59 12.33
N ARG A 22 -16.36 5.51 11.49
CA ARG A 22 -15.57 6.69 11.87
C ARG A 22 -14.34 6.34 12.73
N ALA A 23 -13.80 5.14 12.53
CA ALA A 23 -12.66 4.67 13.30
C ALA A 23 -11.36 5.43 12.93
N ILE A 24 -11.20 5.77 11.64
CA ILE A 24 -10.07 6.52 11.09
C ILE A 24 -10.61 7.39 9.95
N ASP A 25 -10.17 8.66 9.92
CA ASP A 25 -10.44 9.54 8.78
C ASP A 25 -9.41 9.27 7.68
N VAL A 26 -9.89 8.85 6.50
CA VAL A 26 -9.05 8.49 5.36
C VAL A 26 -9.62 9.05 4.07
N GLU A 27 -8.74 9.54 3.21
CA GLU A 27 -9.09 10.02 1.88
C GLU A 27 -8.27 9.31 0.80
N VAL A 28 -8.88 9.12 -0.37
CA VAL A 28 -8.20 8.53 -1.53
C VAL A 28 -7.47 9.65 -2.28
N LEU A 29 -6.15 9.73 -2.09
CA LEU A 29 -5.29 10.70 -2.77
C LEU A 29 -5.04 10.35 -4.24
N ALA A 30 -4.98 9.07 -4.57
CA ALA A 30 -4.71 8.55 -5.91
C ALA A 30 -5.18 7.10 -6.07
N GLY A 31 -5.26 6.62 -7.31
CA GLY A 31 -5.47 5.19 -7.58
C GLY A 31 -6.88 4.67 -7.34
N ALA A 32 -7.90 5.56 -7.33
CA ALA A 32 -9.31 5.19 -7.14
C ALA A 32 -9.80 4.08 -8.09
N ALA A 33 -9.24 4.01 -9.31
CA ALA A 33 -9.57 2.96 -10.28
C ALA A 33 -9.15 1.54 -9.85
N GLY A 34 -8.32 1.41 -8.81
CA GLY A 34 -7.80 0.12 -8.33
C GLY A 34 -8.31 -0.29 -6.95
N THR A 35 -9.43 0.25 -6.49
CA THR A 35 -10.02 -0.09 -5.18
C THR A 35 -10.67 -1.48 -5.13
N ASP A 36 -10.79 -2.14 -6.28
CA ASP A 36 -11.22 -3.53 -6.42
C ASP A 36 -10.15 -4.55 -6.00
N ARG A 37 -8.87 -4.12 -5.91
CA ARG A 37 -7.78 -4.95 -5.37
C ARG A 37 -8.11 -5.45 -3.97
N ARG A 38 -7.68 -6.68 -3.67
CA ARG A 38 -8.02 -7.38 -2.43
C ARG A 38 -6.86 -7.36 -1.44
N ILE A 39 -7.19 -7.01 -0.20
CA ILE A 39 -6.39 -7.26 0.99
C ILE A 39 -6.67 -8.71 1.40
N THR A 40 -5.70 -9.59 1.19
CA THR A 40 -5.81 -11.03 1.49
C THR A 40 -5.03 -11.41 2.73
N ASN A 41 -4.26 -10.47 3.30
CA ASN A 41 -3.55 -10.62 4.55
C ASN A 41 -3.88 -9.44 5.48
N PRO A 42 -4.40 -9.69 6.69
CA PRO A 42 -4.84 -8.63 7.60
C PRO A 42 -3.70 -7.87 8.26
N HIS A 43 -2.44 -8.31 8.12
CA HIS A 43 -1.29 -7.66 8.75
C HIS A 43 -0.63 -6.64 7.82
N PRO A 44 -0.66 -5.33 8.14
CA PRO A 44 0.07 -4.33 7.38
C PRO A 44 1.57 -4.62 7.37
N GLN A 45 2.26 -4.15 6.33
CA GLN A 45 3.70 -4.37 6.16
C GLN A 45 4.49 -3.07 6.29
N LYS A 46 5.52 -3.09 7.15
CA LYS A 46 6.55 -2.04 7.22
C LYS A 46 7.39 -2.06 5.94
N THR A 47 7.74 -0.88 5.43
CA THR A 47 8.33 -0.75 4.09
C THR A 47 9.80 -0.33 4.09
N GLY A 48 10.41 -0.05 5.25
CA GLY A 48 11.80 0.41 5.33
C GLY A 48 12.81 -0.36 4.47
N LEU A 49 12.78 -1.71 4.49
CA LEU A 49 13.67 -2.53 3.63
C LEU A 49 13.38 -2.38 2.13
N ALA A 50 12.10 -2.26 1.77
CA ALA A 50 11.71 -2.06 0.38
C ALA A 50 12.17 -0.68 -0.11
N LEU A 51 12.03 0.35 0.73
CA LEU A 51 12.48 1.70 0.43
C LEU A 51 14.02 1.78 0.32
N SER A 52 14.75 1.00 1.11
CA SER A 52 16.22 0.93 1.06
C SER A 52 16.77 0.05 -0.08
N GLY A 53 15.93 -0.40 -1.02
CA GLY A 53 16.37 -1.16 -2.21
C GLY A 53 16.23 -2.68 -2.12
N PHE A 54 15.57 -3.22 -1.09
CA PHE A 54 15.25 -4.65 -0.97
C PHE A 54 13.73 -4.90 -1.04
N ASP A 55 13.12 -4.50 -2.16
CA ASP A 55 11.68 -4.59 -2.42
C ASP A 55 11.15 -6.03 -2.56
N LYS A 56 12.02 -7.01 -2.83
CA LYS A 56 11.71 -8.46 -2.74
C LYS A 56 11.20 -8.89 -1.35
N TYR A 57 11.37 -8.06 -0.33
CA TYR A 57 10.79 -8.25 1.00
C TYR A 57 9.26 -8.09 1.01
N LEU A 58 8.69 -7.35 0.07
CA LEU A 58 7.25 -7.10 -0.01
C LEU A 58 6.48 -8.41 -0.23
N ARG A 59 5.31 -8.51 0.41
CA ARG A 59 4.42 -9.65 0.30
C ARG A 59 3.07 -9.21 -0.22
N ASP A 60 2.58 -9.94 -1.22
CA ASP A 60 1.30 -9.71 -1.86
C ASP A 60 0.14 -9.68 -0.86
N GLY A 61 -0.89 -8.89 -1.20
CA GLY A 61 -2.14 -8.85 -0.44
C GLY A 61 -2.07 -8.14 0.91
N ARG A 62 -0.94 -7.49 1.25
CA ARG A 62 -0.77 -6.67 2.46
C ARG A 62 -0.87 -5.19 2.14
N VAL A 63 -1.54 -4.44 3.00
CA VAL A 63 -1.50 -2.97 2.98
C VAL A 63 -0.09 -2.52 3.37
N LEU A 64 0.49 -1.60 2.59
CA LEU A 64 1.74 -0.94 2.98
C LEU A 64 1.42 0.30 3.80
N VAL A 65 2.22 0.56 4.85
CA VAL A 65 2.06 1.74 5.70
C VAL A 65 3.32 2.59 5.61
N PHE A 66 3.13 3.87 5.32
CA PHE A 66 4.18 4.88 5.22
C PHE A 66 3.95 5.86 6.36
N GLY A 67 4.66 5.66 7.46
CA GLY A 67 4.66 6.58 8.59
C GLY A 67 5.79 7.59 8.48
N GLU A 68 6.05 8.28 9.59
CA GLU A 68 7.09 9.32 9.67
C GLU A 68 8.45 8.84 9.14
N SER A 69 8.93 7.68 9.59
CA SER A 69 10.24 7.15 9.19
C SER A 69 10.35 6.88 7.69
N GLU A 70 9.32 6.29 7.09
CA GLU A 70 9.25 6.03 5.66
C GLU A 70 9.24 7.32 4.84
N VAL A 71 8.44 8.31 5.26
CA VAL A 71 8.35 9.61 4.61
C VAL A 71 9.68 10.37 4.72
N ARG A 72 10.29 10.41 5.92
CA ARG A 72 11.60 11.06 6.15
C ARG A 72 12.71 10.42 5.32
N PHE A 73 12.70 9.09 5.20
CA PHE A 73 13.65 8.41 4.33
C PHE A 73 13.47 8.86 2.88
N LEU A 74 12.25 8.88 2.35
CA LEU A 74 11.98 9.33 0.97
C LEU A 74 12.33 10.81 0.76
N GLU A 75 12.08 11.67 1.75
CA GLU A 75 12.49 13.09 1.72
C GLU A 75 14.00 13.27 1.68
N SER A 76 14.77 12.36 2.29
CA SER A 76 16.24 12.42 2.29
C SER A 76 16.87 12.06 0.94
N LEU A 77 16.12 11.41 0.04
CA LEU A 77 16.63 10.97 -1.25
C LEU A 77 16.61 12.11 -2.29
N PRO A 78 17.57 12.15 -3.23
CA PRO A 78 17.44 12.93 -4.45
C PRO A 78 16.13 12.60 -5.18
N ALA A 79 15.52 13.60 -5.82
CA ALA A 79 14.20 13.44 -6.43
C ALA A 79 14.10 12.29 -7.46
N ALA A 80 15.19 12.05 -8.21
CA ALA A 80 15.29 10.94 -9.15
C ALA A 80 15.24 9.57 -8.43
N ASP A 81 16.01 9.43 -7.36
CA ASP A 81 16.10 8.20 -6.57
C ASP A 81 14.80 7.91 -5.83
N ARG A 82 14.18 8.95 -5.24
CA ARG A 82 12.83 8.85 -4.66
C ARG A 82 11.82 8.30 -5.66
N THR A 83 11.84 8.81 -6.89
CA THR A 83 10.95 8.34 -7.96
C THR A 83 11.25 6.90 -8.35
N ALA A 84 12.53 6.52 -8.46
CA ALA A 84 12.95 5.17 -8.80
C ALA A 84 12.51 4.15 -7.73
N VAL A 85 12.73 4.47 -6.44
CA VAL A 85 12.30 3.65 -5.31
C VAL A 85 10.78 3.45 -5.31
N MET A 86 10.01 4.54 -5.47
CA MET A 86 8.55 4.43 -5.50
C MET A 86 8.04 3.64 -6.70
N ARG A 87 8.69 3.74 -7.88
CA ARG A 87 8.34 2.91 -9.03
C ARG A 87 8.62 1.43 -8.76
N ALA A 88 9.73 1.10 -8.12
CA ALA A 88 10.05 -0.29 -7.75
C ALA A 88 8.98 -0.84 -6.80
N VAL A 89 8.65 -0.13 -5.71
CA VAL A 89 7.61 -0.52 -4.76
C VAL A 89 6.24 -0.68 -5.46
N CYS A 90 5.82 0.29 -6.26
CA CYS A 90 4.52 0.26 -6.95
C CYS A 90 4.46 -0.74 -8.11
N SER A 91 5.56 -1.40 -8.48
CA SER A 91 5.54 -2.49 -9.47
C SER A 91 5.05 -3.82 -8.89
N HIS A 92 4.98 -3.94 -7.56
CA HIS A 92 4.45 -5.12 -6.87
C HIS A 92 2.91 -5.12 -6.87
N PRO A 93 2.25 -6.29 -6.79
CA PRO A 93 0.79 -6.41 -6.74
C PRO A 93 0.23 -6.05 -5.35
N LEU A 94 0.45 -4.80 -4.95
CA LEU A 94 0.02 -4.25 -3.66
C LEU A 94 -1.47 -3.86 -3.71
N PRO A 95 -2.26 -4.14 -2.66
CA PRO A 95 -3.64 -3.69 -2.60
C PRO A 95 -3.75 -2.16 -2.51
N CYS A 96 -3.03 -1.54 -1.57
CA CYS A 96 -2.97 -0.08 -1.38
C CYS A 96 -1.77 0.31 -0.50
N ILE A 97 -1.52 1.63 -0.46
CA ILE A 97 -0.56 2.28 0.43
C ILE A 97 -1.35 3.27 1.31
N VAL A 98 -1.12 3.22 2.61
CA VAL A 98 -1.65 4.19 3.59
C VAL A 98 -0.50 5.08 4.05
N ILE A 99 -0.73 6.39 4.08
CA ILE A 99 0.22 7.40 4.55
C ILE A 99 -0.37 8.05 5.81
N THR A 100 0.44 8.24 6.86
CA THR A 100 0.03 8.83 8.15
C THR A 100 0.81 10.08 8.48
#